data_AF-A0A8S9UZA2-F1
#
_entry.id   AF-A0A8S9UZA2-F1
#
_cell.length_a   1.000
_cell.length_b   1.000
_cell.length_c   1.000
_cell.angle_alpha   90.00
_cell.angle_beta   90.00
_cell.angle_gamma   90.00
#
_symmetry.space_group_name_H-M   'P 1'
#
loop_
_entity.id
_entity.type
_entity.pdbx_description
1 polymer ?
#
loop_
_entity_poly.entity_id
_entity_poly.type
_entity_poly.pdbx_seq_one_letter_code
_entity_poly.pdbx_strand_id
1 'polypeptide(L)'
;MLPASPLSTMSATLLAAVHSDASDQELQDVDWTVVSSELEALRLRTQEELAELGTALDLVEAPDRINTIEEHDEVLAVHTELKSLQPQLTLAEQHFLQLERIVRPGLTKLQTLHSRAKYLEAAVQVEKLSHEAKTQAVQATPDALEAFKTFATFAASIPDEFSVIKREAARRVEDLSVDLRQFAVEKLQLALEKIGWPEPLKTQQDFAKKETELHDVSKAFAYLLTLQLSQQPRSLAATTALWAMDCVLDPLLLRFRYHFERPESATNRLAKPEWYLSHVHEQTNAHTRLLAHAL
;
A
#
# COMPACT_ATOMS: atom_id res chain seq x y z
N MET A 1 42.05 -49.34 7.87
CA MET A 1 40.78 -48.59 7.78
C MET A 1 41.08 -47.18 8.25
N LEU A 2 41.31 -46.26 7.33
CA LEU A 2 41.62 -44.85 7.64
C LEU A 2 40.31 -44.12 7.99
N PRO A 3 40.30 -43.26 9.03
CA PRO A 3 39.10 -42.51 9.40
C PRO A 3 38.75 -41.50 8.29
N ALA A 4 37.47 -41.38 7.98
CA ALA A 4 36.98 -40.46 6.96
C ALA A 4 37.34 -39.01 7.31
N SER A 5 37.93 -38.30 6.35
CA SER A 5 38.31 -36.89 6.49
C SER A 5 37.10 -36.04 6.90
N PRO A 6 37.25 -35.09 7.85
CA PRO A 6 36.15 -34.29 8.40
C PRO A 6 35.39 -33.48 7.32
N LEU A 7 36.06 -33.12 6.23
CA LEU A 7 35.47 -32.47 5.05
C LEU A 7 34.51 -33.38 4.27
N SER A 8 34.80 -34.69 4.23
CA SER A 8 33.93 -35.68 3.60
C SER A 8 32.66 -35.89 4.43
N THR A 9 32.78 -35.80 5.75
CA THR A 9 31.65 -35.84 6.68
C THR A 9 30.79 -34.57 6.57
N MET A 10 31.39 -33.39 6.42
CA MET A 10 30.64 -32.15 6.21
C MET A 10 29.94 -32.10 4.85
N SER A 11 30.60 -32.56 3.78
CA SER A 11 30.00 -32.65 2.44
C SER A 11 28.83 -33.65 2.41
N ALA A 12 28.98 -34.80 3.06
CA ALA A 12 27.89 -35.77 3.22
C ALA A 12 26.73 -35.23 4.09
N THR A 13 27.02 -34.40 5.09
CA THR A 13 25.99 -33.80 5.96
C THR A 13 25.22 -32.69 5.24
N LEU A 14 25.90 -31.88 4.41
CA LEU A 14 25.26 -30.87 3.55
C LEU A 14 24.40 -31.51 2.45
N LEU A 15 24.89 -32.60 1.83
CA LEU A 15 24.12 -33.35 0.83
C LEU A 15 22.94 -34.12 1.45
N ALA A 16 23.06 -34.58 2.70
CA ALA A 16 21.95 -35.21 3.43
C ALA A 16 20.93 -34.19 3.99
N ALA A 17 21.33 -32.93 4.19
CA ALA A 17 20.43 -31.86 4.60
C ALA A 17 19.51 -31.37 3.47
N VAL A 18 19.87 -31.62 2.21
CA VAL A 18 18.99 -31.39 1.06
C VAL A 18 17.93 -32.49 1.02
N HIS A 19 16.79 -32.26 1.66
CA HIS A 19 15.64 -33.14 1.58
C HIS A 19 15.20 -33.25 0.11
N SER A 20 15.22 -34.47 -0.42
CA SER A 20 14.92 -34.78 -1.82
C SER A 20 13.42 -34.75 -2.15
N ASP A 21 12.62 -34.03 -1.37
CA ASP A 21 11.16 -33.96 -1.54
C ASP A 21 10.62 -32.64 -0.96
N ALA A 22 11.21 -31.52 -1.39
CA ALA A 22 10.67 -30.20 -1.08
C ALA A 22 9.52 -29.90 -2.06
N SER A 23 8.30 -29.85 -1.55
CA SER A 23 7.12 -29.45 -2.32
C SER A 23 7.30 -28.03 -2.90
N ASP A 24 6.68 -27.75 -4.05
CA ASP A 24 6.70 -26.43 -4.73
C ASP A 24 6.32 -25.23 -3.83
N GLN A 25 5.76 -25.49 -2.65
CA GLN A 25 5.42 -24.50 -1.61
C GLN A 25 6.67 -23.99 -0.84
N GLU A 26 7.69 -24.83 -0.62
CA GLU A 26 8.88 -24.48 0.17
C GLU A 26 9.89 -23.64 -0.63
N LEU A 27 9.85 -23.71 -1.96
CA LEU A 27 10.71 -22.92 -2.85
C LEU A 27 10.27 -21.44 -2.96
N GLN A 28 9.06 -21.08 -2.52
CA GLN A 28 8.57 -19.70 -2.52
C GLN A 28 9.03 -18.90 -1.29
N ASP A 29 9.39 -19.55 -0.19
CA ASP A 29 9.81 -18.91 1.06
C ASP A 29 11.33 -18.77 1.22
N VAL A 30 12.11 -19.30 0.28
CA VAL A 30 13.57 -19.15 0.29
C VAL A 30 13.94 -17.82 -0.34
N ASP A 31 14.32 -16.86 0.49
CA ASP A 31 14.95 -15.62 0.02
C ASP A 31 16.35 -15.94 -0.52
N TRP A 32 16.41 -16.15 -1.84
CA TRP A 32 17.62 -16.48 -2.57
C TRP A 32 18.73 -15.42 -2.40
N THR A 33 18.40 -14.20 -1.97
CA THR A 33 19.41 -13.18 -1.65
C THR A 33 20.13 -13.50 -0.35
N VAL A 34 19.41 -13.99 0.65
CA VAL A 34 19.97 -14.46 1.94
C VAL A 34 20.86 -15.68 1.70
N VAL A 35 20.37 -16.66 0.93
CA VAL A 35 21.16 -17.85 0.59
C VAL A 35 22.44 -17.50 -0.16
N SER A 36 22.37 -16.58 -1.13
CA SER A 36 23.55 -16.10 -1.86
C SER A 36 24.54 -15.40 -0.92
N SER A 37 24.06 -14.60 0.02
CA SER A 37 24.91 -13.88 0.98
C SER A 37 25.59 -14.80 1.99
N GLU A 38 24.90 -15.84 2.46
CA GLU A 38 25.45 -16.85 3.36
C GLU A 38 26.52 -17.69 2.64
N LEU A 39 26.31 -18.02 1.36
CA LEU A 39 27.31 -18.72 0.55
C LEU A 39 28.56 -17.86 0.30
N GLU A 40 28.40 -16.56 0.07
CA GLU A 40 29.53 -15.63 -0.05
C GLU A 40 30.29 -15.49 1.28
N ALA A 41 29.59 -15.40 2.41
CA ALA A 41 30.21 -15.34 3.73
C ALA A 41 30.97 -16.62 4.06
N LEU A 42 30.39 -17.79 3.74
CA LEU A 42 31.06 -19.08 3.92
C LEU A 42 32.31 -19.19 3.05
N ARG A 43 32.24 -18.74 1.79
CA ARG A 43 33.40 -18.71 0.88
C ARG A 43 34.51 -17.80 1.42
N LEU A 44 34.17 -16.63 1.95
CA LEU A 44 35.17 -15.72 2.50
C LEU A 44 35.85 -16.33 3.72
N ARG A 45 35.07 -16.94 4.63
CA ARG A 45 35.59 -17.61 5.82
C ARG A 45 36.52 -18.78 5.48
N THR A 46 36.14 -19.62 4.52
CA THR A 46 37.02 -20.74 4.11
C THR A 46 38.31 -20.24 3.46
N GLN A 47 38.27 -19.11 2.77
CA GLN A 47 39.45 -18.48 2.18
C GLN A 47 40.37 -17.89 3.24
N GLU A 48 39.82 -17.28 4.28
CA GLU A 48 40.56 -16.80 5.46
C GLU A 48 41.19 -17.96 6.24
N GLU A 49 40.44 -19.03 6.52
CA GLU A 49 40.94 -20.22 7.21
C GLU A 49 42.09 -20.90 6.44
N LEU A 50 41.99 -20.98 5.11
CA LEU A 50 43.07 -21.51 4.27
C LEU A 50 44.30 -20.59 4.25
N ALA A 51 44.11 -19.27 4.30
CA ALA A 51 45.20 -18.31 4.40
C ALA A 51 45.90 -18.40 5.76
N GLU A 52 45.14 -18.51 6.86
CA GLU A 52 45.66 -18.71 8.20
C GLU A 52 46.44 -20.02 8.31
N LEU A 53 45.90 -21.13 7.78
CA LEU A 53 46.59 -22.42 7.74
C LEU A 53 47.87 -22.35 6.89
N GLY A 54 47.87 -21.62 5.77
CA GLY A 54 49.07 -21.36 4.97
C GLY A 54 50.13 -20.62 5.77
N THR A 55 49.76 -19.53 6.47
CA THR A 55 50.70 -18.76 7.31
C THR A 55 51.20 -19.53 8.54
N ALA A 56 50.36 -20.38 9.13
CA ALA A 56 50.75 -21.24 10.24
C ALA A 56 51.75 -22.32 9.79
N LEU A 57 51.61 -22.83 8.56
CA LEU A 57 52.57 -23.76 7.96
C LEU A 57 53.93 -23.10 7.71
N ASP A 58 53.94 -21.87 7.18
CA ASP A 58 55.16 -21.08 6.96
C ASP A 58 55.89 -20.74 8.28
N LEU A 59 55.16 -20.63 9.40
CA LEU A 59 55.72 -20.39 10.74
C LEU A 59 56.32 -21.65 11.39
N VAL A 60 55.91 -22.85 10.97
CA VAL A 60 56.42 -24.14 11.48
C VAL A 60 57.79 -24.49 10.86
N GLU A 61 58.19 -23.85 9.76
CA GLU A 61 59.52 -24.01 9.13
C GLU A 61 60.68 -23.27 9.85
N ALA A 62 60.47 -22.67 11.03
CA ALA A 62 61.56 -22.12 11.84
C ALA A 62 62.42 -23.27 12.44
N PRO A 63 63.76 -23.23 12.30
CA PRO A 63 64.61 -24.41 12.43
C PRO A 63 65.05 -24.64 13.88
N ASP A 64 64.13 -24.83 14.82
CA ASP A 64 64.49 -25.29 16.16
C ASP A 64 63.26 -25.80 16.93
N ARG A 65 62.92 -27.09 16.73
CA ARG A 65 62.48 -28.00 17.80
C ARG A 65 62.44 -29.43 17.28
N ILE A 66 63.04 -30.31 18.07
CA ILE A 66 63.12 -31.76 17.88
C ILE A 66 61.69 -32.32 17.85
N ASN A 67 61.16 -32.61 16.67
CA ASN A 67 59.97 -33.43 16.49
C ASN A 67 60.40 -34.78 15.90
N THR A 68 59.76 -35.84 16.37
CA THR A 68 59.96 -37.21 15.91
C THR A 68 59.82 -37.30 14.39
N ILE A 69 60.66 -38.12 13.77
CA ILE A 69 60.75 -38.29 12.30
C ILE A 69 59.38 -38.67 11.69
N GLU A 70 58.52 -39.37 12.45
CA GLU A 70 57.17 -39.75 12.04
C GLU A 70 56.20 -38.55 11.95
N GLU A 71 56.28 -37.56 12.85
CA GLU A 71 55.43 -36.36 12.80
C GLU A 71 55.81 -35.43 11.64
N HIS A 72 57.09 -35.38 11.27
CA HIS A 72 57.56 -34.63 10.10
C HIS A 72 57.14 -35.27 8.78
N ASP A 73 57.20 -36.61 8.68
CA ASP A 73 56.75 -37.33 7.49
C ASP A 73 55.22 -37.22 7.30
N GLU A 74 54.44 -37.29 8.39
CA GLU A 74 52.98 -37.09 8.32
C GLU A 74 52.61 -35.67 7.90
N VAL A 75 53.29 -34.64 8.43
CA VAL A 75 53.05 -33.24 8.04
C VAL A 75 53.49 -32.96 6.60
N LEU A 76 54.60 -33.56 6.15
CA LEU A 76 55.05 -33.48 4.76
C LEU A 76 54.11 -34.20 3.79
N ALA A 77 53.55 -35.35 4.20
CA ALA A 77 52.53 -36.08 3.45
C ALA A 77 51.25 -35.25 3.31
N VAL A 78 50.78 -34.62 4.40
CA VAL A 78 49.62 -33.72 4.36
C VAL A 78 49.89 -32.50 3.49
N HIS A 79 51.08 -31.89 3.55
CA HIS A 79 51.46 -30.75 2.70
C HIS A 79 51.51 -31.12 1.22
N THR A 80 52.02 -32.30 0.89
CA THR A 80 52.07 -32.79 -0.50
C THR A 80 50.67 -33.14 -1.02
N GLU A 81 49.79 -33.69 -0.19
CA GLU A 81 48.38 -33.88 -0.54
C GLU A 81 47.67 -32.54 -0.74
N LEU A 82 47.86 -31.55 0.14
CA LEU A 82 47.32 -30.19 -0.01
C LEU A 82 47.78 -29.52 -1.30
N LYS A 83 49.08 -29.62 -1.63
CA LYS A 83 49.62 -29.16 -2.92
C LYS A 83 49.00 -29.89 -4.11
N SER A 84 48.66 -31.16 -3.98
CA SER A 84 48.00 -31.94 -5.03
C SER A 84 46.53 -31.58 -5.22
N LEU A 85 45.85 -31.15 -4.15
CA LEU A 85 44.44 -30.75 -4.14
C LEU A 85 44.23 -29.31 -4.59
N GLN A 86 45.21 -28.42 -4.38
CA GLN A 86 45.15 -27.03 -4.80
C GLN A 86 44.83 -26.81 -6.30
N PRO A 87 45.43 -27.54 -7.27
CA PRO A 87 45.04 -27.43 -8.67
C PRO A 87 43.61 -27.94 -8.94
N GLN A 88 43.14 -28.97 -8.22
CA GLN A 88 41.76 -29.45 -8.35
C GLN A 88 40.75 -28.41 -7.85
N LEU A 89 41.08 -27.72 -6.76
CA LEU A 89 40.28 -26.61 -6.23
C LEU A 89 40.21 -25.44 -7.21
N THR A 90 41.34 -25.02 -7.79
CA THR A 90 41.34 -23.93 -8.79
C THR A 90 40.54 -24.29 -10.04
N LEU A 91 40.55 -25.56 -10.46
CA LEU A 91 39.76 -26.02 -11.60
C LEU A 91 38.26 -26.01 -11.27
N ALA A 92 37.88 -26.42 -10.05
CA ALA A 92 36.50 -26.35 -9.58
C ALA A 92 36.02 -24.88 -9.51
N GLU A 93 36.82 -23.96 -8.99
CA GLU A 93 36.52 -22.52 -8.96
C GLU A 93 36.30 -21.94 -10.37
N GLN A 94 37.17 -22.28 -11.33
CA GLN A 94 37.02 -21.86 -12.72
C GLN A 94 35.72 -22.39 -13.34
N HIS A 95 35.36 -23.64 -13.04
CA HIS A 95 34.12 -24.23 -13.51
C HIS A 95 32.88 -23.52 -12.91
N PHE A 96 32.91 -23.18 -11.62
CA PHE A 96 31.84 -22.40 -10.99
C PHE A 96 31.68 -21.01 -11.60
N LEU A 97 32.78 -20.29 -11.84
CA LEU A 97 32.74 -18.98 -12.52
C LEU A 97 32.17 -19.09 -13.94
N GLN A 98 32.48 -20.17 -14.65
CA GLN A 98 31.96 -20.42 -15.98
C GLN A 98 30.44 -20.70 -15.95
N LEU A 99 29.98 -21.52 -15.00
CA LEU A 99 28.55 -21.77 -14.78
C LEU A 99 27.81 -20.49 -14.40
N GLU A 100 28.36 -19.69 -13.49
CA GLU A 100 27.81 -18.39 -13.09
C GLU A 100 27.64 -17.46 -14.30
N ARG A 101 28.64 -17.41 -15.19
CA ARG A 101 28.59 -16.60 -16.41
C ARG A 101 27.49 -17.05 -17.38
N ILE A 102 27.16 -18.34 -17.39
CA ILE A 102 26.09 -18.90 -18.23
C ILE A 102 24.71 -18.68 -17.61
N VAL A 103 24.59 -18.86 -16.28
CA VAL A 103 23.30 -18.84 -15.57
C VAL A 103 22.82 -17.41 -15.24
N ARG A 104 23.74 -16.48 -14.91
CA ARG A 104 23.40 -15.10 -14.52
C ARG A 104 22.55 -14.34 -15.57
N PRO A 105 22.82 -14.41 -16.89
CA PRO A 105 21.94 -13.81 -17.89
C PRO A 105 20.52 -14.40 -17.89
N GLY A 106 20.38 -15.70 -17.61
CA GLY A 106 19.08 -16.35 -17.49
C GLY A 106 18.29 -15.85 -16.28
N LEU A 107 18.95 -15.76 -15.12
CA LEU A 107 18.35 -15.25 -13.89
C LEU A 107 17.91 -13.79 -14.02
N THR A 108 18.76 -12.92 -14.56
CA THR A 108 18.42 -11.50 -14.79
C THR A 108 17.24 -11.34 -15.77
N LYS A 109 17.18 -12.16 -16.82
CA LYS A 109 16.04 -12.19 -17.74
C LYS A 109 14.75 -12.65 -17.04
N LEU A 110 14.81 -13.68 -16.21
CA LEU A 110 13.66 -14.15 -15.43
C LEU A 110 13.17 -13.09 -14.43
N GLN A 111 14.08 -12.43 -13.71
CA GLN A 111 13.74 -11.31 -12.82
C GLN A 111 13.08 -10.14 -13.58
N THR A 112 13.58 -9.83 -14.77
CA THR A 112 12.99 -8.79 -15.64
C THR A 112 11.60 -9.20 -16.14
N LEU A 113 11.38 -10.47 -16.49
CA LEU A 113 10.06 -10.96 -16.90
C LEU A 113 9.09 -10.98 -15.73
N HIS A 114 9.54 -11.38 -14.55
CA HIS A 114 8.74 -11.39 -13.32
C HIS A 114 8.27 -10.00 -12.93
N SER A 115 9.18 -9.01 -12.93
CA SER A 115 8.82 -7.61 -12.66
C SER A 115 7.83 -7.06 -13.69
N ARG A 116 8.01 -7.39 -14.98
CA ARG A 116 7.05 -7.03 -16.04
C ARG A 116 5.68 -7.69 -15.85
N ALA A 117 5.65 -8.97 -15.46
CA ALA A 117 4.40 -9.67 -15.18
C ALA A 117 3.64 -9.01 -14.01
N LYS A 118 4.34 -8.72 -12.90
CA LYS A 118 3.78 -7.97 -11.76
C LYS A 118 3.27 -6.58 -12.14
N TYR A 119 3.99 -5.86 -12.99
CA TYR A 119 3.56 -4.56 -13.51
C TYR A 119 2.25 -4.66 -14.29
N LEU A 120 2.15 -5.63 -15.19
CA LEU A 120 0.94 -5.85 -15.99
C LEU A 120 -0.24 -6.29 -15.13
N GLU A 121 0.00 -7.16 -14.15
CA GLU A 121 -1.02 -7.56 -13.18
C GLU A 121 -1.54 -6.36 -12.39
N ALA A 122 -0.64 -5.50 -11.89
CA ALA A 122 -1.04 -4.26 -11.22
C ALA A 122 -1.88 -3.37 -12.15
N ALA A 123 -1.49 -3.22 -13.42
CA ALA A 123 -2.24 -2.44 -14.39
C ALA A 123 -3.66 -2.99 -14.65
N VAL A 124 -3.80 -4.32 -14.75
CA VAL A 124 -5.10 -4.98 -14.90
C VAL A 124 -5.98 -4.77 -13.65
N GLN A 125 -5.39 -4.87 -12.45
CA GLN A 125 -6.13 -4.62 -11.20
C GLN A 125 -6.55 -3.15 -11.07
N VAL A 126 -5.70 -2.19 -11.46
CA VAL A 126 -6.08 -0.76 -11.50
C VAL A 126 -7.28 -0.57 -12.42
N GLU A 127 -7.26 -1.15 -13.63
CA GLU A 127 -8.37 -1.02 -14.58
C GLU A 127 -9.65 -1.63 -14.02
N LYS A 128 -9.58 -2.85 -13.47
CA LYS A 128 -10.73 -3.57 -12.91
C LYS A 128 -11.34 -2.80 -11.73
N LEU A 129 -10.54 -2.45 -10.72
CA LEU A 129 -11.01 -1.77 -9.51
C LEU A 129 -11.51 -0.36 -9.82
N SER A 130 -10.83 0.37 -10.71
CA SER A 130 -11.27 1.69 -11.15
C SER A 130 -12.61 1.62 -11.87
N HIS A 131 -12.79 0.63 -12.77
CA HIS A 131 -14.05 0.46 -13.49
C HIS A 131 -15.21 0.05 -12.58
N GLU A 132 -14.97 -0.88 -11.65
CA GLU A 132 -15.95 -1.30 -10.65
C GLU A 132 -16.39 -0.13 -9.78
N ALA A 133 -15.43 0.61 -9.21
CA ALA A 133 -15.71 1.76 -8.37
C ALA A 133 -16.44 2.87 -9.14
N LYS A 134 -16.09 3.12 -10.41
CA LYS A 134 -16.80 4.07 -11.27
C LYS A 134 -18.25 3.64 -11.56
N THR A 135 -18.48 2.35 -11.78
CA THR A 135 -19.82 1.82 -12.05
C THR A 135 -20.71 1.95 -10.81
N GLN A 136 -20.15 1.69 -9.63
CA GLN A 136 -20.89 1.81 -8.37
C GLN A 136 -21.08 3.27 -7.93
N ALA A 137 -20.17 4.18 -8.29
CA ALA A 137 -20.21 5.59 -7.89
C ALA A 137 -21.53 6.28 -8.23
N VAL A 138 -22.13 5.94 -9.37
CA VAL A 138 -23.42 6.50 -9.83
C VAL A 138 -24.55 6.24 -8.83
N GLN A 139 -24.50 5.14 -8.08
CA GLN A 139 -25.58 4.79 -7.15
C GLN A 139 -25.47 5.53 -5.82
N ALA A 140 -24.31 6.08 -5.47
CA ALA A 140 -24.02 6.71 -4.18
C ALA A 140 -24.55 5.87 -3.00
N THR A 141 -24.15 4.59 -2.97
CA THR A 141 -24.50 3.58 -1.97
C THR A 141 -23.28 3.24 -1.10
N PRO A 142 -23.47 2.66 0.11
CA PRO A 142 -22.36 2.21 0.94
C PRO A 142 -21.34 1.34 0.18
N ASP A 143 -21.83 0.45 -0.68
CA ASP A 143 -21.00 -0.40 -1.54
C ASP A 143 -20.06 0.43 -2.43
N ALA A 144 -20.55 1.54 -3.00
CA ALA A 144 -19.73 2.45 -3.80
C ALA A 144 -18.58 3.08 -2.99
N LEU A 145 -18.80 3.37 -1.70
CA LEU A 145 -17.72 3.85 -0.82
C LEU A 145 -16.71 2.74 -0.52
N GLU A 146 -17.16 1.51 -0.36
CA GLU A 146 -16.28 0.36 -0.14
C GLU A 146 -15.43 0.08 -1.38
N ALA A 147 -16.03 0.08 -2.58
CA ALA A 147 -15.31 -0.07 -3.83
C ALA A 147 -14.28 1.06 -4.04
N PHE A 148 -14.66 2.31 -3.75
CA PHE A 148 -13.73 3.45 -3.78
C PHE A 148 -12.56 3.28 -2.80
N LYS A 149 -12.84 2.91 -1.53
CA LYS A 149 -11.81 2.69 -0.52
C LYS A 149 -10.86 1.58 -0.94
N THR A 150 -11.39 0.47 -1.45
CA THR A 150 -10.60 -0.68 -1.93
C THR A 150 -9.68 -0.28 -3.08
N PHE A 151 -10.18 0.52 -4.03
CA PHE A 151 -9.35 1.03 -5.11
C PHE A 151 -8.27 2.02 -4.61
N ALA A 152 -8.63 2.93 -3.71
CA ALA A 152 -7.69 3.92 -3.16
C ALA A 152 -6.57 3.26 -2.34
N THR A 153 -6.88 2.26 -1.52
CA THR A 153 -5.87 1.51 -0.76
C THR A 153 -4.97 0.70 -1.68
N PHE A 154 -5.53 0.07 -2.72
CA PHE A 154 -4.74 -0.63 -3.73
C PHE A 154 -3.79 0.34 -4.46
N ALA A 155 -4.28 1.48 -4.93
CA ALA A 155 -3.48 2.50 -5.60
C ALA A 155 -2.30 3.00 -4.73
N ALA A 156 -2.53 3.16 -3.42
CA ALA A 156 -1.49 3.54 -2.46
C ALA A 156 -0.45 2.44 -2.22
N SER A 157 -0.85 1.16 -2.32
CA SER A 157 0.02 -0.01 -2.13
C SER A 157 0.96 -0.31 -3.30
N ILE A 158 0.76 0.32 -4.46
CA ILE A 158 1.59 0.11 -5.65
C ILE A 158 3.05 0.54 -5.36
N PRO A 159 4.05 -0.32 -5.65
CA PRO A 159 5.47 0.00 -5.47
C PRO A 159 5.91 1.24 -6.25
N ASP A 160 6.88 2.00 -5.72
CA ASP A 160 7.41 3.21 -6.38
C ASP A 160 8.14 2.91 -7.70
N GLU A 161 8.66 1.68 -7.85
CA GLU A 161 9.24 1.18 -9.10
C GLU A 161 8.24 1.25 -10.27
N PHE A 162 6.94 1.11 -9.97
CA PHE A 162 5.86 1.16 -10.95
C PHE A 162 5.27 2.57 -11.05
N SER A 163 6.14 3.58 -11.15
CA SER A 163 5.78 5.01 -11.08
C SER A 163 4.67 5.46 -12.05
N VAL A 164 4.63 4.91 -13.27
CA VAL A 164 3.64 5.28 -14.29
C VAL A 164 2.23 4.84 -13.88
N ILE A 165 2.06 3.55 -13.54
CA ILE A 165 0.76 3.03 -13.13
C ILE A 165 0.34 3.55 -11.76
N LYS A 166 1.28 3.79 -10.85
CA LYS A 166 1.00 4.42 -9.55
C LYS A 166 0.42 5.83 -9.74
N ARG A 167 1.01 6.63 -10.63
CA ARG A 167 0.53 7.98 -10.94
C ARG A 167 -0.85 7.94 -11.59
N GLU A 168 -1.06 7.04 -12.56
CA GLU A 168 -2.35 6.90 -13.22
C GLU A 168 -3.44 6.43 -12.24
N ALA A 169 -3.13 5.46 -11.37
CA ALA A 169 -4.04 5.00 -10.32
C ALA A 169 -4.41 6.15 -9.38
N ALA A 170 -3.43 6.93 -8.90
CA ALA A 170 -3.68 8.09 -8.05
C ALA A 170 -4.54 9.15 -8.76
N ARG A 171 -4.28 9.41 -10.04
CA ARG A 171 -5.09 10.34 -10.85
C ARG A 171 -6.54 9.88 -10.94
N ARG A 172 -6.78 8.59 -11.20
CA ARG A 172 -8.12 8.01 -11.28
C ARG A 172 -8.84 8.01 -9.94
N VAL A 173 -8.12 7.83 -8.82
CA VAL A 173 -8.70 7.98 -7.47
C VAL A 173 -9.18 9.41 -7.26
N GLU A 174 -8.40 10.41 -7.66
CA GLU A 174 -8.81 11.82 -7.58
C GLU A 174 -10.01 12.14 -8.49
N ASP A 175 -9.96 11.72 -9.75
CA ASP A 175 -11.07 11.90 -10.70
C ASP A 175 -12.37 11.26 -10.13
N LEU A 176 -12.27 10.04 -9.60
CA LEU A 176 -13.41 9.32 -9.02
C LEU A 176 -13.90 9.94 -7.70
N SER A 177 -13.00 10.51 -6.91
CA SER A 177 -13.33 11.25 -5.68
C SER A 177 -14.21 12.46 -6.00
N VAL A 178 -13.86 13.20 -7.06
CA VAL A 178 -14.64 14.33 -7.56
C VAL A 178 -16.01 13.88 -8.09
N ASP A 179 -16.05 12.81 -8.90
CA ASP A 179 -17.29 12.24 -9.43
C ASP A 179 -18.24 11.80 -8.31
N LEU A 180 -17.75 11.03 -7.33
CA LEU A 180 -18.52 10.57 -6.17
C LEU A 180 -19.13 11.74 -5.39
N ARG A 181 -18.33 12.79 -5.16
CA ARG A 181 -18.81 14.00 -4.50
C ARG A 181 -19.92 14.66 -5.30
N GLN A 182 -19.75 14.81 -6.61
CA GLN A 182 -20.77 15.41 -7.47
C GLN A 182 -22.08 14.61 -7.43
N PHE A 183 -22.03 13.29 -7.63
CA PHE A 183 -23.23 12.46 -7.61
C PHE A 183 -23.92 12.46 -6.24
N ALA A 184 -23.16 12.47 -5.16
CA ALA A 184 -23.69 12.55 -3.80
C ALA A 184 -24.40 13.88 -3.52
N VAL A 185 -23.81 14.99 -3.97
CA VAL A 185 -24.41 16.33 -3.88
C VAL A 185 -25.71 16.39 -4.69
N GLU A 186 -25.70 15.96 -5.94
CA GLU A 186 -26.89 15.94 -6.80
C GLU A 186 -28.00 15.07 -6.17
N LYS A 187 -27.65 13.91 -5.62
CA LYS A 187 -28.61 13.01 -4.94
C LYS A 187 -29.23 13.66 -3.70
N LEU A 188 -28.44 14.37 -2.88
CA LEU A 188 -28.94 15.09 -1.72
C LEU A 188 -29.84 16.26 -2.14
N GLN A 189 -29.43 17.04 -3.15
CA GLN A 189 -30.23 18.15 -3.68
C GLN A 189 -31.58 17.66 -4.21
N LEU A 190 -31.61 16.58 -4.99
CA LEU A 190 -32.86 15.98 -5.48
C LEU A 190 -33.75 15.45 -4.33
N ALA A 191 -33.15 14.89 -3.27
CA ALA A 191 -33.91 14.46 -2.10
C ALA A 191 -34.52 15.65 -1.34
N LEU A 192 -33.77 16.75 -1.20
CA LEU A 192 -34.24 18.01 -0.61
C LEU A 192 -35.37 18.64 -1.45
N GLU A 193 -35.26 18.62 -2.77
CA GLU A 193 -36.31 19.11 -3.68
C GLU A 193 -37.61 18.32 -3.55
N LYS A 194 -37.55 16.99 -3.43
CA LYS A 194 -38.73 16.13 -3.25
C LYS A 194 -39.53 16.47 -2.00
N ILE A 195 -38.85 16.82 -0.90
CA ILE A 195 -39.54 17.26 0.32
C ILE A 195 -39.99 18.72 0.24
N GLY A 196 -39.63 19.46 -0.82
CA GLY A 196 -39.96 20.88 -0.99
C GLY A 196 -39.10 21.81 -0.13
N TRP A 197 -37.88 21.39 0.22
CA TRP A 197 -36.94 22.24 0.96
C TRP A 197 -36.61 23.52 0.16
N PRO A 198 -36.51 24.71 0.80
CA PRO A 198 -36.52 24.98 2.24
C PRO A 198 -37.89 25.49 2.76
N GLU A 199 -39.01 24.94 2.28
CA GLU A 199 -40.32 25.29 2.87
C GLU A 199 -40.53 24.55 4.20
N PRO A 200 -40.92 25.23 5.29
CA PRO A 200 -41.02 24.60 6.60
C PRO A 200 -42.20 23.62 6.69
N LEU A 201 -41.90 22.38 7.11
CA LEU A 201 -42.92 21.39 7.49
C LEU A 201 -43.42 21.71 8.90
N LYS A 202 -44.69 22.14 9.03
CA LYS A 202 -45.22 22.70 10.28
C LYS A 202 -45.97 21.67 11.13
N THR A 203 -46.62 20.68 10.51
CA THR A 203 -47.50 19.73 11.21
C THR A 203 -46.95 18.32 11.25
N GLN A 204 -47.29 17.56 12.29
CA GLN A 204 -46.89 16.14 12.42
C GLN A 204 -47.39 15.27 11.25
N GLN A 205 -48.53 15.64 10.65
CA GLN A 205 -49.08 14.96 9.49
C GLN A 205 -48.23 15.19 8.23
N ASP A 206 -47.55 16.33 8.10
CA ASP A 206 -46.66 16.60 6.97
C ASP A 206 -45.42 15.70 7.02
N PHE A 207 -44.86 15.50 8.22
CA PHE A 207 -43.76 14.56 8.45
C PHE A 207 -44.18 13.12 8.15
N ALA A 208 -45.31 12.67 8.69
CA ALA A 208 -45.80 11.31 8.46
C ALA A 208 -46.06 11.00 6.97
N LYS A 209 -46.48 12.00 6.18
CA LYS A 209 -46.70 11.85 4.73
C LYS A 209 -45.40 11.78 3.93
N LYS A 210 -44.32 12.38 4.42
CA LYS A 210 -43.02 12.50 3.73
C LYS A 210 -41.92 11.67 4.39
N GLU A 211 -42.28 10.73 5.26
CA GLU A 211 -41.33 9.97 6.08
C GLU A 211 -40.31 9.22 5.21
N THR A 212 -40.76 8.66 4.08
CA THR A 212 -39.89 7.98 3.11
C THR A 212 -38.86 8.92 2.48
N GLU A 213 -39.29 10.10 2.05
CA GLU A 213 -38.43 11.10 1.43
C GLU A 213 -37.48 11.74 2.45
N LEU A 214 -37.93 11.92 3.71
CA LEU A 214 -37.08 12.36 4.82
C LEU A 214 -36.00 11.32 5.14
N HIS A 215 -36.33 10.04 5.09
CA HIS A 215 -35.36 8.97 5.23
C HIS A 215 -34.34 8.98 4.08
N ASP A 216 -34.78 9.22 2.84
CA ASP A 216 -33.88 9.37 1.69
C ASP A 216 -32.94 10.57 1.85
N VAL A 217 -33.43 11.71 2.37
CA VAL A 217 -32.59 12.88 2.70
C VAL A 217 -31.55 12.51 3.75
N SER A 218 -31.96 11.87 4.85
CA SER A 218 -31.05 11.44 5.92
C SER A 218 -29.96 10.51 5.38
N LYS A 219 -30.34 9.53 4.55
CA LYS A 219 -29.41 8.59 3.92
C LYS A 219 -28.43 9.28 2.97
N ALA A 220 -28.91 10.19 2.12
CA ALA A 220 -28.06 10.95 1.20
C ALA A 220 -27.10 11.90 1.95
N PHE A 221 -27.57 12.53 3.03
CA PHE A 221 -26.78 13.40 3.89
C PHE A 221 -25.68 12.61 4.61
N ALA A 222 -26.03 11.51 5.27
CA ALA A 222 -25.09 10.63 5.97
C ALA A 222 -24.03 10.07 5.01
N TYR A 223 -24.43 9.72 3.78
CA TYR A 223 -23.51 9.29 2.73
C TYR A 223 -22.48 10.36 2.39
N LEU A 224 -22.93 11.58 2.07
CA LEU A 224 -22.04 12.68 1.70
C LEU A 224 -21.12 13.10 2.85
N LEU A 225 -21.62 13.07 4.09
CA LEU A 225 -20.81 13.30 5.29
C LEU A 225 -19.73 12.23 5.46
N THR A 226 -20.09 10.95 5.27
CA THR A 226 -19.14 9.84 5.36
C THR A 226 -18.07 9.94 4.27
N LEU A 227 -18.47 10.31 3.04
CA LEU A 227 -17.55 10.55 1.92
C LEU A 227 -16.56 11.67 2.30
N GLN A 228 -17.04 12.80 2.77
CA GLN A 228 -16.21 13.93 3.19
C GLN A 228 -15.20 13.52 4.29
N LEU A 229 -15.65 12.81 5.33
CA LEU A 229 -14.79 12.35 6.41
C LEU A 229 -13.74 11.33 5.95
N SER A 230 -14.02 10.59 4.89
CA SER A 230 -13.07 9.62 4.32
C SER A 230 -12.04 10.24 3.38
N GLN A 231 -12.36 11.38 2.76
CA GLN A 231 -11.49 12.09 1.81
C GLN A 231 -10.69 13.23 2.45
N GLN A 232 -11.17 13.81 3.56
CA GLN A 232 -10.45 14.91 4.19
C GLN A 232 -9.16 14.40 4.85
N PRO A 233 -7.99 15.00 4.52
CA PRO A 233 -6.80 14.78 5.33
C PRO A 233 -7.13 15.22 6.76
N ARG A 234 -6.65 14.47 7.75
CA ARG A 234 -6.87 14.69 9.20
C ARG A 234 -6.15 15.96 9.71
N SER A 235 -6.18 17.03 8.93
CA SER A 235 -5.70 18.37 9.28
C SER A 235 -6.89 19.18 9.76
N LEU A 236 -6.83 19.64 11.01
CA LEU A 236 -7.86 20.42 11.70
C LEU A 236 -8.20 21.77 11.02
N ALA A 237 -7.48 22.15 9.96
CA ALA A 237 -7.68 23.38 9.20
C ALA A 237 -8.74 23.27 8.09
N ALA A 238 -9.26 22.08 7.78
CA ALA A 238 -10.16 21.83 6.65
C ALA A 238 -11.66 21.98 6.98
N THR A 239 -12.04 22.81 7.96
CA THR A 239 -13.44 23.14 8.27
C THR A 239 -14.09 24.07 7.24
N THR A 240 -13.40 24.42 6.16
CA THR A 240 -13.82 25.48 5.23
C THR A 240 -14.91 25.08 4.25
N ALA A 241 -15.22 23.79 4.08
CA ALA A 241 -16.33 23.34 3.22
C ALA A 241 -16.99 22.09 3.81
N LEU A 242 -18.26 22.21 4.19
CA LEU A 242 -19.07 21.12 4.71
C LEU A 242 -20.10 20.74 3.64
N TRP A 243 -19.73 19.89 2.69
CA TRP A 243 -20.48 19.66 1.45
C TRP A 243 -21.96 19.35 1.68
N ALA A 244 -22.24 18.50 2.68
CA ALA A 244 -23.60 18.13 3.03
C ALA A 244 -24.39 19.29 3.64
N MET A 245 -23.74 20.10 4.49
CA MET A 245 -24.38 21.28 5.09
C MET A 245 -24.56 22.40 4.08
N ASP A 246 -23.63 22.58 3.15
CA ASP A 246 -23.74 23.57 2.07
C ASP A 246 -25.02 23.31 1.25
N CYS A 247 -25.31 22.06 0.91
CA CYS A 247 -26.55 21.69 0.21
C CYS A 247 -27.83 22.07 1.00
N VAL A 248 -27.80 21.94 2.33
CA VAL A 248 -28.94 22.25 3.20
C VAL A 248 -29.07 23.76 3.40
N LEU A 249 -27.96 24.48 3.55
CA LEU A 249 -27.92 25.90 3.86
C LEU A 249 -28.04 26.80 2.63
N ASP A 250 -27.57 26.38 1.45
CA ASP A 250 -27.57 27.20 0.23
C ASP A 250 -28.95 27.78 -0.12
N PRO A 251 -30.06 27.01 -0.07
CA PRO A 251 -31.39 27.57 -0.32
C PRO A 251 -31.84 28.60 0.73
N LEU A 252 -31.44 28.43 1.99
CA LEU A 252 -31.72 29.37 3.07
C LEU A 252 -30.88 30.64 2.91
N LEU A 253 -29.60 30.48 2.58
CA LEU A 253 -28.70 31.59 2.28
C LEU A 253 -29.18 32.36 1.06
N LEU A 254 -29.67 31.71 -0.01
CA LEU A 254 -30.20 32.41 -1.17
C LEU A 254 -31.38 33.32 -0.80
N ARG A 255 -32.32 32.82 0.01
CA ARG A 255 -33.44 33.62 0.54
C ARG A 255 -32.93 34.77 1.42
N PHE A 256 -31.97 34.47 2.30
CA PHE A 256 -31.33 35.46 3.16
C PHE A 256 -30.71 36.61 2.35
N ARG A 257 -29.86 36.28 1.36
CA ARG A 257 -29.15 37.22 0.51
C ARG A 257 -30.11 38.06 -0.32
N TYR A 258 -31.21 37.48 -0.80
CA TYR A 258 -32.27 38.22 -1.47
C TYR A 258 -32.82 39.35 -0.58
N HIS A 259 -33.06 39.07 0.71
CA HIS A 259 -33.59 40.04 1.64
C HIS A 259 -32.55 41.01 2.19
N PHE A 260 -31.27 40.66 2.32
CA PHE A 260 -30.30 41.49 3.05
C PHE A 260 -29.09 41.98 2.23
N GLU A 261 -28.76 41.36 1.11
CA GLU A 261 -27.58 41.77 0.31
C GLU A 261 -27.92 42.61 -0.91
N ARG A 262 -29.19 42.67 -1.32
CA ARG A 262 -29.58 43.51 -2.47
C ARG A 262 -29.40 45.00 -2.14
N PRO A 263 -28.82 45.81 -3.04
CA PRO A 263 -28.70 47.25 -2.86
C PRO A 263 -30.03 47.97 -2.62
N GLU A 264 -31.11 47.42 -3.18
CA GLU A 264 -32.48 47.92 -3.06
C GLU A 264 -33.21 47.37 -1.82
N SER A 265 -32.52 46.58 -0.99
CA SER A 265 -33.11 45.98 0.20
C SER A 265 -33.55 47.06 1.18
N ALA A 266 -34.85 47.14 1.43
CA ALA A 266 -35.38 47.94 2.52
C ALA A 266 -35.04 47.36 3.90
N THR A 267 -34.59 46.10 3.98
CA THR A 267 -34.45 45.31 5.20
C THR A 267 -33.03 45.26 5.79
N ASN A 268 -32.00 45.66 5.05
CA ASN A 268 -30.64 45.82 5.59
C ASN A 268 -30.32 47.30 5.88
N ARG A 269 -30.75 47.79 7.04
CA ARG A 269 -30.53 49.19 7.47
C ARG A 269 -29.72 49.22 8.76
N LEU A 270 -28.70 50.09 8.82
CA LEU A 270 -27.95 50.36 10.05
C LEU A 270 -28.83 50.87 11.20
N ALA A 271 -29.97 51.49 10.88
CA ALA A 271 -30.93 51.95 11.87
C ALA A 271 -31.74 50.82 12.54
N LYS A 272 -31.76 49.62 11.93
CA LYS A 272 -32.51 48.45 12.42
C LYS A 272 -31.71 47.16 12.24
N PRO A 273 -30.56 47.03 12.92
CA PRO A 273 -29.73 45.83 12.82
C PRO A 273 -30.45 44.57 13.33
N GLU A 274 -31.48 44.73 14.16
CA GLU A 274 -32.28 43.63 14.71
C GLU A 274 -33.01 42.82 13.64
N TRP A 275 -33.36 43.41 12.49
CA TRP A 275 -34.09 42.71 11.42
C TRP A 275 -33.33 41.52 10.86
N TYR A 276 -32.00 41.63 10.75
CA TYR A 276 -31.12 40.54 10.38
C TYR A 276 -31.27 39.38 11.37
N LEU A 277 -31.11 39.67 12.67
CA LEU A 277 -31.10 38.67 13.73
C LEU A 277 -32.49 38.04 13.93
N SER A 278 -33.56 38.84 13.85
CA SER A 278 -34.93 38.35 13.89
C SER A 278 -35.21 37.39 12.74
N HIS A 279 -34.77 37.72 11.52
CA HIS A 279 -34.95 36.83 10.37
C HIS A 279 -34.20 35.51 10.57
N VAL A 280 -32.93 35.54 10.98
CA VAL A 280 -32.16 34.32 11.28
C VAL A 280 -32.87 33.47 12.34
N HIS A 281 -33.29 34.08 13.46
CA HIS A 281 -34.00 33.40 14.54
C HIS A 281 -35.33 32.77 14.06
N GLU A 282 -36.11 33.48 13.26
CA GLU A 282 -37.35 32.97 12.67
C GLU A 282 -37.11 31.79 11.73
N GLN A 283 -36.10 31.87 10.85
CA GLN A 283 -35.74 30.76 9.95
C GLN A 283 -35.24 29.55 10.75
N THR A 284 -34.37 29.75 11.74
CA THR A 284 -33.89 28.66 12.61
C THR A 284 -35.06 27.96 13.29
N ASN A 285 -35.97 28.71 13.93
CA ASN A 285 -37.13 28.13 14.62
C ASN A 285 -38.08 27.40 13.66
N ALA A 286 -38.29 27.93 12.45
CA ALA A 286 -39.15 27.31 11.44
C ALA A 286 -38.60 25.95 10.96
N HIS A 287 -37.27 25.79 10.91
CA HIS A 287 -36.62 24.60 10.35
C HIS A 287 -36.04 23.64 11.39
N THR A 288 -35.94 24.03 12.66
CA THR A 288 -35.34 23.22 13.75
C THR A 288 -35.92 21.80 13.81
N ARG A 289 -37.23 21.65 13.63
CA ARG A 289 -37.89 20.32 13.68
C ARG A 289 -37.46 19.40 12.55
N LEU A 290 -37.32 19.95 11.34
CA LEU A 290 -36.88 19.17 10.18
C LEU A 290 -35.43 18.76 10.35
N LEU A 291 -34.57 19.70 10.75
CA LEU A 291 -33.16 19.43 10.98
C LEU A 291 -32.96 18.36 12.06
N ALA A 292 -33.71 18.42 13.17
CA ALA A 292 -33.62 17.43 14.24
C ALA A 292 -34.18 16.03 13.88
N HIS A 293 -35.04 15.94 12.86
CA HIS A 293 -35.65 14.67 12.43
C HIS A 293 -34.86 13.99 11.30
N ALA A 294 -34.29 14.78 10.38
CA ALA A 294 -33.72 14.26 9.14
C ALA A 294 -32.18 14.27 9.09
N LEU A 295 -31.51 15.09 9.90
CA LEU A 295 -30.05 15.26 9.89
C LEU A 295 -29.42 14.85 11.23
#